data_AF-A0A242CIN9-F1
#
_entry.id   AF-A0A242CIN9-F1
#
_cell.length_a   1.000
_cell.length_b   1.000
_cell.length_c   1.000
_cell.angle_alpha   90.00
_cell.angle_beta   90.00
_cell.angle_gamma   90.00
#
_symmetry.space_group_name_H-M   'P 1'
#
loop_
_entity.id
_entity.type
_entity.pdbx_description
1 polymer ?
#
loop_
_entity_poly.entity_id
_entity_poly.type
_entity_poly.pdbx_seq_one_letter_code
_entity_poly.pdbx_strand_id
1 'polypeptide(L)'
;MKYDTYLLNRLLDKYEASKGFLKEDYQRRVLYKAEKDQELSRNIADPIEKEALFKIINRLKEERLIDFKWEKFEENNLISEIWLIIEADSLAKAYALCQRVSKDKVATQNIELIQEKRLSIKTPWMLELFATILEESEAMGKNWKFMLSPNQTKDVCKVLEMLDSYQGSNIDKRILSVNLFSNSKYFELNIQNKLLQLTTRYLFDWNSALTEREKLQQMGIGFAPELLYFTGPIELVLKNDEKINCEFIPKGSYLGADMLS
;
A
#
# COMPACT_ATOMS: atom_id res chain seq x y z
N MET A 1 -18.44 16.12 -19.01
CA MET A 1 -17.46 15.67 -17.98
C MET A 1 -17.92 16.15 -16.59
N LYS A 2 -17.59 15.46 -15.48
CA LYS A 2 -17.81 16.03 -14.13
C LYS A 2 -16.65 16.97 -13.77
N TYR A 3 -16.72 18.21 -14.24
CA TYR A 3 -15.65 19.21 -14.14
C TYR A 3 -15.16 19.48 -12.71
N ASP A 4 -16.06 19.39 -11.73
CA ASP A 4 -15.78 19.65 -10.33
C ASP A 4 -14.77 18.65 -9.77
N THR A 5 -15.13 17.37 -9.79
CA THR A 5 -14.29 16.26 -9.32
C THR A 5 -13.05 16.11 -10.18
N TYR A 6 -13.13 16.40 -11.48
CA TYR A 6 -11.97 16.39 -12.38
C TYR A 6 -10.91 17.41 -11.93
N LEU A 7 -11.31 18.67 -11.81
CA LEU A 7 -10.41 19.77 -11.47
C LEU A 7 -9.84 19.62 -10.06
N LEU A 8 -10.70 19.28 -9.09
CA LEU A 8 -10.27 19.06 -7.70
C LEU A 8 -9.28 17.89 -7.59
N ASN A 9 -9.49 16.77 -8.30
CA ASN A 9 -8.52 15.68 -8.28
C ASN A 9 -7.16 16.09 -8.85
N ARG A 10 -7.13 16.83 -9.97
CA ARG A 10 -5.88 17.36 -10.55
C ARG A 10 -5.15 18.30 -9.61
N LEU A 11 -5.89 19.15 -8.89
CA LEU A 11 -5.34 20.06 -7.91
C LEU A 11 -4.82 19.32 -6.66
N LEU A 12 -5.57 18.35 -6.14
CA LEU A 12 -5.17 17.51 -5.01
C LEU A 12 -3.93 16.67 -5.35
N ASP A 13 -3.81 16.13 -6.56
CA ASP A 13 -2.61 15.42 -7.01
C ASP A 13 -1.37 16.31 -6.95
N LYS A 14 -1.49 17.55 -7.43
CA LYS A 14 -0.41 18.53 -7.37
C LYS A 14 -0.10 18.97 -5.95
N TYR A 15 -1.12 19.13 -5.11
CA TYR A 15 -0.95 19.49 -3.70
C TYR A 15 -0.18 18.40 -2.96
N GLU A 16 -0.58 17.13 -3.10
CA GLU A 16 0.08 16.00 -2.45
C GLU A 16 1.50 15.71 -2.99
N ALA A 17 1.83 16.20 -4.18
CA ALA A 17 3.19 16.16 -4.73
C ALA A 17 4.02 17.41 -4.35
N SER A 18 3.40 18.42 -3.74
CA SER A 18 4.04 19.70 -3.45
C SER A 18 4.80 19.68 -2.12
N LYS A 19 5.74 20.62 -1.97
CA LYS A 19 6.41 20.85 -0.69
C LYS A 19 5.45 21.31 0.41
N GLY A 20 4.29 21.87 0.06
CA GLY A 20 3.30 22.32 1.06
C GLY A 20 2.47 21.23 1.69
N PHE A 21 2.40 20.07 1.06
CA PHE A 21 1.92 18.87 1.73
C PHE A 21 2.94 18.37 2.77
N LEU A 22 4.24 18.51 2.46
CA LEU A 22 5.34 18.05 3.32
C LEU A 22 5.69 19.01 4.46
N LYS A 23 5.54 20.31 4.25
CA LYS A 23 5.91 21.38 5.19
C LYS A 23 4.72 22.31 5.41
N GLU A 24 4.36 22.52 6.67
CA GLU A 24 3.20 23.33 7.06
C GLU A 24 3.35 24.82 6.71
N ASP A 25 4.58 25.33 6.59
CA ASP A 25 4.86 26.75 6.32
C ASP A 25 5.15 27.05 4.83
N TYR A 26 4.44 26.36 3.92
CA TYR A 26 4.64 26.53 2.48
C TYR A 26 3.57 27.42 1.85
N GLN A 27 3.95 28.65 1.50
CA GLN A 27 3.01 29.65 0.98
C GLN A 27 2.78 29.63 -0.54
N ARG A 28 3.47 28.75 -1.29
CA ARG A 28 3.34 28.74 -2.76
C ARG A 28 2.07 28.02 -3.19
N ARG A 29 1.28 28.70 -4.02
CA ARG A 29 0.03 28.18 -4.59
C ARG A 29 0.25 26.93 -5.45
N VAL A 30 -0.69 26.00 -5.36
CA VAL A 30 -0.76 24.79 -6.20
C VAL A 30 -1.41 25.15 -7.52
N LEU A 31 -0.61 25.57 -8.51
CA LEU A 31 -1.11 26.10 -9.78
C LEU A 31 -1.50 24.99 -10.78
N TYR A 32 -2.69 25.11 -11.34
CA TYR A 32 -3.21 24.37 -12.47
C TYR A 32 -3.46 25.32 -13.64
N LYS A 33 -2.93 24.96 -14.81
CA LYS A 33 -3.03 25.73 -16.05
C LYS A 33 -3.89 24.96 -17.02
N ALA A 34 -5.10 25.45 -17.29
CA ALA A 34 -6.08 24.80 -18.16
C ALA A 34 -5.52 24.51 -19.56
N GLU A 35 -4.74 25.44 -20.12
CA GLU A 35 -4.07 25.33 -21.42
C GLU A 35 -3.16 24.11 -21.57
N LYS A 36 -2.60 23.61 -20.45
CA LYS A 36 -1.66 22.48 -20.44
C LYS A 36 -2.37 21.14 -20.32
N ASP A 37 -3.67 21.17 -20.04
CA ASP A 37 -4.49 19.98 -19.92
C ASP A 37 -5.16 19.72 -21.28
N GLN A 38 -4.69 18.69 -21.98
CA GLN A 38 -5.19 18.35 -23.31
C GLN A 38 -6.67 17.96 -23.30
N GLU A 39 -7.14 17.34 -22.22
CA GLU A 39 -8.52 16.87 -22.08
C GLU A 39 -9.45 18.05 -21.84
N LEU A 40 -9.06 18.97 -20.95
CA LEU A 40 -9.79 20.19 -20.69
C LEU A 40 -9.80 21.12 -21.92
N SER A 41 -8.65 21.25 -22.61
CA SER A 41 -8.48 22.13 -23.77
C SER A 41 -9.36 21.71 -24.96
N ARG A 42 -9.55 20.40 -25.17
CA ARG A 42 -10.46 19.89 -26.22
C ARG A 42 -11.91 20.26 -25.94
N ASN A 43 -12.34 20.17 -24.69
CA ASN A 43 -13.73 20.44 -24.31
C ASN A 43 -14.05 21.94 -24.32
N ILE A 44 -13.11 22.81 -23.95
CA ILE A 44 -13.30 24.27 -23.90
C ILE A 44 -13.50 24.90 -25.29
N ALA A 45 -13.16 24.19 -26.37
CA ALA A 45 -13.47 24.63 -27.73
C ALA A 45 -14.99 24.70 -28.01
N ASP A 46 -15.80 23.94 -27.28
CA ASP A 46 -17.26 24.03 -27.31
C ASP A 46 -17.75 25.12 -26.34
N PRO A 47 -18.49 26.15 -26.81
CA PRO A 47 -19.05 27.20 -25.96
C PRO A 47 -19.91 26.68 -24.79
N ILE A 48 -20.65 25.58 -24.98
CA ILE A 48 -21.54 25.01 -23.94
C ILE A 48 -20.69 24.41 -22.82
N GLU A 49 -19.68 23.62 -23.17
CA GLU A 49 -18.75 23.01 -22.22
C GLU A 49 -17.91 24.07 -21.49
N LYS A 50 -17.52 25.14 -22.20
CA LYS A 50 -16.84 26.29 -21.60
C LYS A 50 -17.70 27.01 -20.57
N GLU A 51 -18.96 27.27 -20.87
CA GLU A 51 -19.90 27.89 -19.92
C GLU A 51 -20.12 26.98 -18.70
N ALA A 52 -20.26 25.67 -18.92
CA ALA A 52 -20.38 24.69 -17.84
C ALA A 52 -19.15 24.68 -16.93
N LEU A 53 -17.94 24.71 -17.50
CA LEU A 53 -16.70 24.81 -16.73
C LEU A 53 -16.64 26.09 -15.89
N PHE A 54 -16.97 27.25 -16.47
CA PHE A 54 -16.95 28.52 -15.73
C PHE A 54 -17.96 28.55 -14.59
N LYS A 55 -19.17 28.00 -14.80
CA LYS A 55 -20.15 27.81 -13.72
C LYS A 55 -19.57 26.98 -12.57
N ILE A 56 -18.88 25.89 -12.89
CA ILE A 56 -18.23 25.04 -11.88
C ILE A 56 -17.10 25.75 -11.16
N ILE A 57 -16.24 26.48 -11.89
CA ILE A 57 -15.12 27.21 -11.28
C ILE A 57 -15.64 28.29 -10.32
N ASN A 58 -16.66 29.05 -10.72
CA ASN A 58 -17.27 30.07 -9.86
C ASN A 58 -17.91 29.43 -8.62
N ARG A 59 -18.65 28.33 -8.78
CA ARG A 59 -19.22 27.58 -7.63
C ARG A 59 -18.12 27.11 -6.67
N LEU A 60 -17.06 26.47 -7.17
CA LEU A 60 -15.95 25.99 -6.34
C LEU A 60 -15.22 27.13 -5.63
N LYS A 61 -15.17 28.33 -6.24
CA LYS A 61 -14.64 29.55 -5.62
C LYS A 61 -15.57 30.07 -4.51
N GLU A 62 -16.87 30.11 -4.74
CA GLU A 62 -17.88 30.47 -3.73
C GLU A 62 -17.84 29.52 -2.53
N GLU A 63 -17.65 28.23 -2.78
CA GLU A 63 -17.45 27.19 -1.75
C GLU A 63 -16.07 27.27 -1.05
N ARG A 64 -15.21 28.22 -1.46
CA ARG A 64 -13.83 28.42 -0.97
C ARG A 64 -12.92 27.21 -1.13
N LEU A 65 -13.08 26.45 -2.20
CA LEU A 65 -12.23 25.29 -2.50
C LEU A 65 -11.07 25.65 -3.42
N ILE A 66 -11.32 26.57 -4.35
CA ILE A 66 -10.32 27.06 -5.30
C ILE A 66 -10.36 28.58 -5.39
N ASP A 67 -9.34 29.16 -6.00
CA ASP A 67 -9.40 30.49 -6.58
C ASP A 67 -8.68 30.46 -7.94
N PHE A 68 -8.85 31.51 -8.74
CA PHE A 68 -8.37 31.53 -10.10
C PHE A 68 -8.04 32.94 -10.59
N LYS A 69 -7.34 33.02 -11.71
CA LYS A 69 -6.95 34.25 -12.37
C LYS A 69 -7.32 34.18 -13.85
N TRP A 70 -7.89 35.26 -14.38
CA TRP A 70 -8.11 35.43 -15.81
C TRP A 70 -6.78 35.65 -16.55
N GLU A 71 -6.74 35.32 -17.83
CA GLU A 71 -5.66 35.73 -18.72
C GLU A 71 -5.74 37.24 -18.97
N LYS A 72 -4.60 37.88 -19.17
CA LYS A 72 -4.56 39.35 -19.28
C LYS A 72 -5.35 39.78 -20.50
N PHE A 73 -6.27 40.73 -20.32
CA PHE A 73 -7.19 41.24 -21.36
C PHE A 73 -8.26 40.24 -21.84
N GLU A 74 -8.44 39.11 -21.16
CA GLU A 74 -9.39 38.04 -21.53
C GLU A 74 -10.34 37.72 -20.37
N GLU A 75 -10.77 38.76 -19.63
CA GLU A 75 -11.72 38.61 -18.53
C GLU A 75 -13.04 38.00 -19.03
N ASN A 76 -13.56 37.02 -18.28
CA ASN A 76 -14.72 36.22 -18.66
C ASN A 76 -14.55 35.37 -19.92
N ASN A 77 -13.34 35.32 -20.51
CA ASN A 77 -13.08 34.55 -21.72
C ASN A 77 -12.05 33.43 -21.51
N LEU A 78 -10.93 33.69 -20.84
CA LEU A 78 -9.86 32.70 -20.69
C LEU A 78 -9.24 32.73 -19.29
N ILE A 79 -9.16 31.57 -18.64
CA ILE A 79 -8.54 31.42 -17.31
C ILE A 79 -7.08 31.03 -17.46
N SER A 80 -6.19 31.81 -16.85
CA SER A 80 -4.74 31.59 -16.88
C SER A 80 -4.31 30.53 -15.87
N GLU A 81 -4.79 30.65 -14.63
CA GLU A 81 -4.37 29.84 -13.51
C GLU A 81 -5.54 29.55 -12.57
N ILE A 82 -5.60 28.32 -12.08
CA ILE A 82 -6.51 27.87 -11.03
C ILE A 82 -5.65 27.29 -9.90
N TRP A 83 -5.96 27.57 -8.64
CA TRP A 83 -5.25 26.97 -7.52
C TRP A 83 -6.17 26.54 -6.40
N LEU A 84 -5.71 25.53 -5.67
CA LEU A 84 -6.39 24.99 -4.49
C LEU A 84 -6.21 25.94 -3.31
N ILE A 85 -7.27 26.12 -2.52
CA ILE A 85 -7.19 26.76 -1.20
C ILE A 85 -6.75 25.70 -0.19
N ILE A 86 -5.62 25.93 0.48
CA ILE A 86 -4.94 24.95 1.35
C ILE A 86 -5.35 25.06 2.83
N GLU A 87 -6.39 25.83 3.15
CA GLU A 87 -6.98 25.88 4.48
C GLU A 87 -7.57 24.51 4.85
N ALA A 88 -7.46 24.10 6.11
CA ALA A 88 -7.82 22.75 6.56
C ALA A 88 -9.27 22.38 6.21
N ASP A 89 -10.23 23.29 6.41
CA ASP A 89 -11.65 23.07 6.09
C ASP A 89 -11.89 22.96 4.57
N SER A 90 -11.20 23.77 3.77
CA SER A 90 -11.29 23.73 2.31
C SER A 90 -10.72 22.43 1.75
N LEU A 91 -9.56 21.99 2.26
CA LEU A 91 -8.97 20.71 1.90
C LEU A 91 -9.88 19.54 2.28
N ALA A 92 -10.43 19.53 3.51
CA ALA A 92 -11.34 18.48 3.95
C ALA A 92 -12.57 18.37 3.05
N LYS A 93 -13.18 19.51 2.68
CA LYS A 93 -14.30 19.55 1.74
C LYS A 93 -13.92 19.09 0.33
N ALA A 94 -12.76 19.50 -0.18
CA ALA A 94 -12.28 19.08 -1.50
C ALA A 94 -12.07 17.55 -1.56
N TYR A 95 -11.45 16.97 -0.53
CA TYR A 95 -11.30 15.51 -0.39
C TYR A 95 -12.66 14.80 -0.33
N ALA A 96 -13.62 15.33 0.44
CA ALA A 96 -14.95 14.75 0.56
C ALA A 96 -15.72 14.75 -0.77
N LEU A 97 -15.68 15.86 -1.53
CA LEU A 97 -16.31 15.96 -2.85
C LEU A 97 -15.73 14.96 -3.86
N CYS A 98 -14.42 14.73 -3.80
CA CYS A 98 -13.74 13.73 -4.61
C CYS A 98 -13.88 12.29 -4.10
N GLN A 99 -14.53 12.08 -2.94
CA GLN A 99 -14.56 10.78 -2.25
C GLN A 99 -13.16 10.18 -2.08
N ARG A 100 -12.18 11.05 -1.82
CA ARG A 100 -10.76 10.72 -1.77
C ARG A 100 -10.25 10.88 -0.34
N VAL A 101 -9.42 9.93 0.09
CA VAL A 101 -8.66 10.03 1.34
C VAL A 101 -7.28 10.62 1.02
N SER A 102 -6.80 11.56 1.83
CA SER A 102 -5.46 12.14 1.64
C SER A 102 -4.36 11.09 1.82
N LYS A 103 -3.24 11.24 1.12
CA LYS A 103 -2.08 10.33 1.28
C LYS A 103 -1.57 10.25 2.72
N ASP A 104 -1.59 11.36 3.44
CA ASP A 104 -1.16 11.45 4.84
C ASP A 104 -2.06 10.61 5.75
N LYS A 105 -3.37 10.72 5.55
CA LYS A 105 -4.35 9.92 6.28
C LYS A 105 -4.24 8.43 5.93
N VAL A 106 -4.00 8.10 4.66
CA VAL A 106 -3.73 6.71 4.25
C VAL A 106 -2.47 6.15 4.93
N ALA A 107 -1.38 6.92 4.95
CA ALA A 107 -0.14 6.54 5.63
C ALA A 107 -0.37 6.34 7.13
N THR A 108 -1.04 7.29 7.78
CA THR A 108 -1.39 7.23 9.21
C THR A 108 -2.21 5.99 9.53
N GLN A 109 -3.27 5.71 8.75
CA GLN A 109 -4.10 4.51 8.93
C GLN A 109 -3.31 3.21 8.78
N ASN A 110 -2.36 3.16 7.84
CA ASN A 110 -1.48 2.01 7.69
C ASN A 110 -0.55 1.82 8.90
N ILE A 111 0.04 2.91 9.40
CA ILE A 111 0.89 2.89 10.60
C ILE A 111 0.09 2.40 11.80
N GLU A 112 -1.10 2.96 12.03
CA GLU A 112 -1.99 2.56 13.13
C GLU A 112 -2.34 1.07 13.06
N LEU A 113 -2.73 0.58 11.87
CA LEU A 113 -3.03 -0.85 11.66
C LEU A 113 -1.83 -1.74 11.99
N ILE A 114 -0.63 -1.36 11.52
CA ILE A 114 0.59 -2.15 11.76
C ILE A 114 0.98 -2.12 13.24
N GLN A 115 0.90 -0.95 13.89
CA GLN A 115 1.19 -0.80 15.32
C GLN A 115 0.22 -1.62 16.18
N GLU A 116 -1.08 -1.54 15.92
CA GLU A 116 -2.11 -2.32 16.62
C GLU A 116 -1.79 -3.82 16.52
N LYS A 117 -1.50 -4.30 15.30
CA LYS A 117 -1.28 -5.71 15.01
C LYS A 117 0.05 -6.24 15.56
N ARG A 118 1.07 -5.40 15.64
CA ARG A 118 2.35 -5.74 16.25
C ARG A 118 2.22 -6.14 17.72
N LEU A 119 1.20 -5.65 18.44
CA LEU A 119 0.99 -5.98 19.86
C LEU A 119 0.51 -7.43 20.09
N SER A 120 -0.13 -8.06 19.09
CA SER A 120 -0.67 -9.42 19.20
C SER A 120 0.27 -10.51 18.64
N ILE A 121 1.11 -10.15 17.67
CA ILE A 121 2.04 -11.09 17.01
C ILE A 121 3.21 -11.46 17.91
N LYS A 122 3.63 -12.73 17.85
CA LYS A 122 4.78 -13.27 18.62
C LYS A 122 5.92 -13.78 17.74
N THR A 123 5.61 -14.14 16.50
CA THR A 123 6.57 -14.76 15.58
C THR A 123 7.68 -13.77 15.21
N PRO A 124 8.97 -14.10 15.47
CA PRO A 124 10.07 -13.14 15.35
C PRO A 124 10.19 -12.43 14.00
N TRP A 125 10.10 -13.17 12.90
CA TRP A 125 10.24 -12.59 11.55
C TRP A 125 9.09 -11.63 11.21
N MET A 126 7.89 -11.86 11.75
CA MET A 126 6.74 -10.96 11.57
C MET A 126 6.90 -9.68 12.40
N LEU A 127 7.45 -9.80 13.61
CA LEU A 127 7.79 -8.65 14.45
C LEU A 127 8.86 -7.78 13.81
N GLU A 128 9.87 -8.40 13.21
CA GLU A 128 10.92 -7.73 12.44
C GLU A 128 10.33 -7.03 11.21
N LEU A 129 9.48 -7.71 10.44
CA LEU A 129 8.76 -7.10 9.31
C LEU A 129 8.05 -5.81 9.72
N PHE A 130 7.26 -5.86 10.80
CA PHE A 130 6.54 -4.68 11.29
C PHE A 130 7.49 -3.59 11.82
N ALA A 131 8.57 -3.97 12.50
CA ALA A 131 9.58 -3.01 12.96
C ALA A 131 10.21 -2.27 11.77
N THR A 132 10.69 -2.98 10.76
CA THR A 132 11.32 -2.39 9.56
C THR A 132 10.37 -1.46 8.81
N ILE A 133 9.09 -1.83 8.69
CA ILE A 133 8.09 -0.98 8.04
C ILE A 133 7.88 0.32 8.84
N LEU A 134 7.76 0.22 10.17
CA LEU A 134 7.55 1.37 11.04
C LEU A 134 8.77 2.29 11.06
N GLU A 135 9.99 1.74 11.09
CA GLU A 135 11.24 2.51 11.03
C GLU A 135 11.37 3.27 9.69
N GLU A 136 11.06 2.63 8.56
CA GLU A 136 11.02 3.33 7.27
C GLU A 136 9.96 4.45 7.28
N SER A 137 8.79 4.19 7.86
CA SER A 137 7.71 5.19 7.94
C SER A 137 8.11 6.41 8.75
N GLU A 138 8.81 6.22 9.86
CA GLU A 138 9.31 7.28 10.72
C GLU A 138 10.42 8.07 10.02
N ALA A 139 11.38 7.38 9.39
CA ALA A 139 12.47 8.02 8.66
C ALA A 139 11.99 8.86 7.46
N MET A 140 10.93 8.42 6.78
CA MET A 140 10.40 9.11 5.60
C MET A 140 9.32 10.16 5.95
N GLY A 141 8.63 10.02 7.07
CA GLY A 141 7.53 10.91 7.49
C GLY A 141 6.46 11.05 6.40
N LYS A 142 6.03 12.29 6.09
CA LYS A 142 5.03 12.56 5.03
C LYS A 142 5.46 12.14 3.61
N ASN A 143 6.74 11.86 3.38
CA ASN A 143 7.22 11.31 2.09
C ASN A 143 7.05 9.79 1.99
N TRP A 144 6.67 9.12 3.07
CA TRP A 144 6.55 7.68 3.08
C TRP A 144 5.44 7.23 2.12
N LYS A 145 5.81 6.33 1.20
CA LYS A 145 4.91 5.76 0.20
C LYS A 145 4.76 4.28 0.48
N PHE A 146 3.77 3.96 1.31
CA PHE A 146 3.44 2.58 1.54
C PHE A 146 2.72 1.98 0.35
N MET A 147 3.09 0.75 0.01
CA MET A 147 2.63 0.10 -1.21
C MET A 147 1.20 -0.45 -1.11
N LEU A 148 0.67 -0.60 0.10
CA LEU A 148 -0.66 -1.14 0.36
C LEU A 148 -1.64 -0.05 0.78
N SER A 149 -2.89 -0.17 0.33
CA SER A 149 -3.98 0.62 0.89
C SER A 149 -4.39 0.10 2.27
N PRO A 150 -5.09 0.89 3.11
CA PRO A 150 -5.45 0.48 4.47
C PRO A 150 -6.25 -0.83 4.52
N ASN A 151 -7.17 -1.05 3.57
CA ASN A 151 -7.91 -2.32 3.47
C ASN A 151 -6.98 -3.50 3.13
N GLN A 152 -6.02 -3.28 2.23
CA GLN A 152 -5.05 -4.32 1.85
C GLN A 152 -4.11 -4.63 3.01
N THR A 153 -3.63 -3.61 3.72
CA THR A 153 -2.81 -3.76 4.93
C THR A 153 -3.56 -4.54 5.99
N LYS A 154 -4.83 -4.21 6.24
CA LYS A 154 -5.69 -4.94 7.17
C LYS A 154 -5.81 -6.42 6.81
N ASP A 155 -6.05 -6.73 5.54
CA ASP A 155 -6.20 -8.12 5.11
C ASP A 155 -4.87 -8.89 5.13
N VAL A 156 -3.74 -8.26 4.81
CA VAL A 156 -2.40 -8.86 5.01
C VAL A 156 -2.14 -9.11 6.49
N CYS A 157 -2.46 -8.16 7.37
CA CYS A 157 -2.29 -8.33 8.81
C CYS A 157 -3.13 -9.49 9.37
N LYS A 158 -4.37 -9.67 8.91
CA LYS A 158 -5.19 -10.84 9.29
C LYS A 158 -4.51 -12.16 8.92
N VAL A 159 -3.86 -12.21 7.75
CA VAL A 159 -3.10 -13.40 7.33
C VAL A 159 -1.93 -13.63 8.26
N LEU A 160 -1.14 -12.60 8.58
CA LEU A 160 -0.01 -12.70 9.49
C LEU A 160 -0.45 -13.13 10.90
N GLU A 161 -1.53 -12.57 11.44
CA GLU A 161 -2.11 -12.98 12.72
C GLU A 161 -2.54 -14.45 12.71
N MET A 162 -3.17 -14.91 11.62
CA MET A 162 -3.54 -16.32 11.49
C MET A 162 -2.28 -17.19 11.48
N LEU A 163 -1.26 -16.84 10.71
CA LEU A 163 0.00 -17.60 10.69
C LEU A 163 0.69 -17.62 12.06
N ASP A 164 0.66 -16.51 12.79
CA ASP A 164 1.21 -16.42 14.15
C ASP A 164 0.53 -17.40 15.11
N SER A 165 -0.76 -17.65 14.92
CA SER A 165 -1.52 -18.64 15.72
C SER A 165 -1.22 -20.10 15.36
N TYR A 166 -0.69 -20.37 14.16
CA TYR A 166 -0.36 -21.72 13.64
C TYR A 166 1.12 -22.08 13.88
N GLN A 167 1.66 -21.77 15.06
CA GLN A 167 3.07 -21.97 15.40
C GLN A 167 3.56 -23.40 15.09
N GLY A 168 4.32 -23.56 14.00
CA GLY A 168 4.98 -24.82 13.62
C GLY A 168 4.21 -25.73 12.66
N SER A 169 3.04 -25.33 12.16
CA SER A 169 2.29 -26.10 11.16
C SER A 169 1.93 -25.27 9.93
N ASN A 170 2.10 -25.84 8.75
CA ASN A 170 1.70 -25.16 7.52
C ASN A 170 0.18 -25.21 7.37
N ILE A 171 -0.40 -24.11 6.90
CA ILE A 171 -1.82 -24.02 6.58
C ILE A 171 -2.04 -24.03 5.07
N ASP A 172 -2.97 -24.88 4.60
CA ASP A 172 -3.38 -24.86 3.19
C ASP A 172 -3.99 -23.50 2.83
N LYS A 173 -3.62 -22.99 1.65
CA LYS A 173 -4.03 -21.67 1.18
C LYS A 173 -5.55 -21.51 1.09
N ARG A 174 -6.30 -22.56 0.74
CA ARG A 174 -7.76 -22.49 0.62
C ARG A 174 -8.40 -22.49 2.00
N ILE A 175 -7.88 -23.27 2.94
CA ILE A 175 -8.35 -23.29 4.33
C ILE A 175 -8.13 -21.90 4.96
N LEU A 176 -6.92 -21.35 4.82
CA LEU A 176 -6.61 -19.98 5.25
C LEU A 176 -7.58 -18.97 4.66
N SER A 177 -7.82 -19.06 3.34
CA SER A 177 -8.71 -18.12 2.64
C SER A 177 -10.17 -18.23 3.08
N VAL A 178 -10.68 -19.44 3.31
CA VAL A 178 -12.05 -19.65 3.81
C VAL A 178 -12.20 -19.14 5.24
N ASN A 179 -11.22 -19.44 6.11
CA ASN A 179 -11.29 -19.05 7.52
C ASN A 179 -11.27 -17.53 7.71
N LEU A 180 -10.49 -16.80 6.90
CA LEU A 180 -10.37 -15.35 7.03
C LEU A 180 -11.37 -14.55 6.20
N PHE A 181 -11.80 -15.08 5.05
CA PHE A 181 -12.54 -14.30 4.05
C PHE A 181 -13.81 -14.98 3.54
N SER A 182 -14.17 -16.15 4.08
CA SER A 182 -15.33 -16.97 3.65
C SER A 182 -15.35 -17.24 2.14
N ASN A 183 -14.18 -17.23 1.51
CA ASN A 183 -14.01 -17.39 0.07
C ASN A 183 -12.68 -18.09 -0.19
N SER A 184 -12.72 -19.27 -0.83
CA SER A 184 -11.55 -20.14 -1.03
C SER A 184 -10.48 -19.60 -1.98
N LYS A 185 -10.76 -18.55 -2.75
CA LYS A 185 -9.82 -17.92 -3.70
C LYS A 185 -9.43 -16.49 -3.34
N TYR A 186 -10.01 -15.91 -2.29
CA TYR A 186 -9.77 -14.51 -1.95
C TYR A 186 -8.29 -14.22 -1.67
N PHE A 187 -7.62 -15.09 -0.91
CA PHE A 187 -6.19 -14.99 -0.63
C PHE A 187 -5.36 -14.97 -1.91
N GLU A 188 -5.55 -15.95 -2.80
CA GLU A 188 -4.79 -16.08 -4.05
C GLU A 188 -4.98 -14.86 -4.97
N LEU A 189 -6.22 -14.38 -5.10
CA LEU A 189 -6.55 -13.30 -6.02
C LEU A 189 -6.20 -11.91 -5.48
N ASN A 190 -6.24 -11.71 -4.15
CA ASN A 190 -6.17 -10.37 -3.56
C ASN A 190 -5.01 -10.16 -2.61
N ILE A 191 -4.44 -11.20 -1.98
CA ILE A 191 -3.50 -11.03 -0.86
C ILE A 191 -2.13 -11.62 -1.15
N GLN A 192 -2.05 -12.79 -1.81
CA GLN A 192 -0.81 -13.54 -2.05
C GLN A 192 0.33 -12.65 -2.58
N ASN A 193 0.09 -11.95 -3.69
CA ASN A 193 1.10 -11.10 -4.30
C ASN A 193 1.49 -9.93 -3.37
N LYS A 194 0.54 -9.37 -2.61
CA LYS A 194 0.80 -8.26 -1.68
C LYS A 194 1.66 -8.70 -0.51
N LEU A 195 1.37 -9.88 0.06
CA LEU A 195 2.18 -10.48 1.11
C LEU A 195 3.61 -10.73 0.61
N LEU A 196 3.76 -11.36 -0.56
CA LEU A 196 5.08 -11.64 -1.14
C LEU A 196 5.85 -10.36 -1.45
N GLN A 197 5.22 -9.34 -2.04
CA GLN A 197 5.88 -8.06 -2.30
C GLN A 197 6.31 -7.37 -1.00
N LEU A 198 5.46 -7.40 0.03
CA LEU A 198 5.76 -6.81 1.32
C LEU A 198 6.98 -7.49 1.96
N THR A 199 6.97 -8.82 2.06
CA THR A 199 8.08 -9.55 2.69
C THR A 199 9.36 -9.49 1.87
N THR A 200 9.28 -9.46 0.54
CA THR A 200 10.45 -9.24 -0.33
C THR A 200 11.06 -7.85 -0.13
N ARG A 201 10.24 -6.80 0.01
CA ARG A 201 10.75 -5.43 0.16
C ARG A 201 11.44 -5.21 1.50
N TYR A 202 10.92 -5.80 2.57
CA TYR A 202 11.27 -5.41 3.94
C TYR A 202 12.04 -6.45 4.75
N LEU A 203 12.10 -7.70 4.31
CA LEU A 203 12.60 -8.76 5.17
C LEU A 203 13.44 -9.81 4.44
N PHE A 204 12.89 -10.45 3.41
CA PHE A 204 13.54 -11.59 2.77
C PHE A 204 14.20 -11.20 1.45
N ASP A 205 15.50 -11.42 1.36
CA ASP A 205 16.21 -11.50 0.09
C ASP A 205 16.02 -12.90 -0.52
N TRP A 206 14.91 -13.06 -1.23
CA TRP A 206 14.56 -14.36 -1.81
C TRP A 206 15.57 -14.78 -2.88
N ASN A 207 16.04 -16.02 -2.81
CA ASN A 207 16.74 -16.64 -3.93
C ASN A 207 15.86 -16.60 -5.20
N SER A 208 16.40 -16.10 -6.30
CA SER A 208 15.70 -15.93 -7.58
C SER A 208 15.21 -17.25 -8.19
N ALA A 209 15.78 -18.38 -7.78
CA ALA A 209 15.33 -19.71 -8.17
C ALA A 209 14.03 -20.16 -7.48
N LEU A 210 13.63 -19.53 -6.36
CA LEU A 210 12.43 -19.92 -5.62
C LEU A 210 11.17 -19.47 -6.34
N THR A 211 10.27 -20.41 -6.55
CA THR A 211 8.89 -20.18 -7.00
C THR A 211 8.08 -19.47 -5.91
N GLU A 212 6.99 -18.80 -6.30
CA GLU A 212 6.07 -18.17 -5.33
C GLU A 212 5.52 -19.18 -4.31
N ARG A 213 5.27 -20.41 -4.75
CA ARG A 213 4.81 -21.49 -3.87
C ARG A 213 5.82 -21.78 -2.78
N GLU A 214 7.10 -21.88 -3.11
CA GLU A 214 8.16 -22.16 -2.14
C GLU A 214 8.33 -21.00 -1.16
N LYS A 215 8.24 -19.75 -1.63
CA LYS A 215 8.26 -18.56 -0.76
C LYS A 215 7.10 -18.58 0.25
N LEU A 216 5.89 -18.89 -0.22
CA LEU A 216 4.71 -19.05 0.65
C LEU A 216 4.91 -20.16 1.67
N GLN A 217 5.48 -21.29 1.24
CA GLN A 217 5.72 -22.43 2.11
C GLN A 217 6.72 -22.11 3.23
N GLN A 218 7.75 -21.31 2.95
CA GLN A 218 8.68 -20.81 3.97
C GLN A 218 8.02 -19.87 4.99
N MET A 219 6.93 -19.20 4.61
CA MET A 219 6.11 -18.39 5.53
C MET A 219 5.01 -19.20 6.23
N GLY A 220 4.94 -20.52 6.04
CA GLY A 220 3.94 -21.40 6.65
C GLY A 220 2.63 -21.53 5.85
N ILE A 221 2.57 -21.07 4.60
CA ILE A 221 1.39 -21.21 3.73
C ILE A 221 1.65 -22.26 2.66
N GLY A 222 0.89 -23.35 2.70
CA GLY A 222 0.95 -24.43 1.72
C GLY A 222 0.96 -25.80 2.39
N PHE A 223 1.43 -26.79 1.64
CA PHE A 223 1.65 -28.12 2.19
C PHE A 223 3.00 -28.14 2.91
N ALA A 224 3.04 -28.62 4.16
CA ALA A 224 4.31 -29.11 4.70
C ALA A 224 4.74 -30.30 3.84
N PRO A 225 6.03 -30.39 3.43
CA PRO A 225 6.48 -31.65 2.86
C PRO A 225 6.33 -32.70 3.97
N GLU A 226 5.63 -33.80 3.70
CA GLU A 226 5.60 -34.93 4.64
C GLU A 226 7.01 -35.43 4.92
N LEU A 227 7.91 -35.28 3.94
CA LEU A 227 9.30 -35.70 3.96
C LEU A 227 10.18 -34.62 3.31
N LEU A 228 11.17 -34.11 4.04
CA LEU A 228 12.23 -33.25 3.50
C LEU A 228 13.47 -34.11 3.23
N TYR A 229 13.81 -34.30 1.96
CA TYR A 229 14.97 -35.09 1.55
C TYR A 229 16.23 -34.22 1.46
N PHE A 230 17.35 -34.76 1.92
CA PHE A 230 18.63 -34.07 1.89
C PHE A 230 19.80 -35.04 1.70
N THR A 231 20.90 -34.55 1.14
CA THR A 231 22.15 -35.30 0.94
C THR A 231 23.32 -34.33 0.86
N GLY A 232 24.51 -34.76 1.27
CA GLY A 232 25.73 -33.95 1.29
C GLY A 232 26.16 -33.52 2.70
N PRO A 233 27.16 -32.62 2.80
CA PRO A 233 27.74 -32.18 4.06
C PRO A 233 26.79 -31.24 4.80
N ILE A 234 25.76 -31.82 5.42
CA ILE A 234 24.70 -31.12 6.15
C ILE A 234 24.84 -31.46 7.64
N GLU A 235 24.80 -30.44 8.50
CA GLU A 235 24.68 -30.58 9.94
C GLU A 235 23.26 -30.17 10.35
N LEU A 236 22.53 -31.07 11.00
CA LEU A 236 21.24 -30.75 11.60
C LEU A 236 21.47 -30.29 13.04
N VAL A 237 20.89 -29.15 13.41
CA VAL A 237 20.86 -28.65 14.78
C VAL A 237 19.45 -28.83 15.32
N LEU A 238 19.31 -29.69 16.32
CA LEU A 238 18.04 -29.95 16.98
C LEU A 238 17.72 -28.88 18.03
N LYS A 239 16.46 -28.81 18.48
CA LYS A 239 16.01 -27.81 19.50
C LYS A 239 16.74 -27.93 20.84
N ASN A 240 17.34 -29.08 21.15
CA ASN A 240 18.14 -29.33 22.34
C ASN A 240 19.65 -29.04 22.13
N ASP A 241 20.00 -28.31 21.06
CA ASP A 241 21.36 -28.02 20.62
C ASP A 241 22.21 -29.25 20.22
N GLU A 242 21.60 -30.43 20.11
CA GLU A 242 22.29 -31.59 19.56
C GLU A 242 22.55 -31.40 18.06
N LYS A 243 23.78 -31.76 17.67
CA LYS A 243 24.26 -31.65 16.30
C LYS A 243 24.37 -33.04 15.69
N ILE A 244 23.68 -33.26 14.58
CA ILE A 244 23.77 -34.49 13.80
C ILE A 244 24.52 -34.16 12.51
N ASN A 245 25.74 -34.68 12.38
CA ASN A 245 26.49 -34.61 11.13
C ASN A 245 25.97 -35.69 10.16
N CYS A 246 25.43 -35.26 9.02
CA CYS A 246 24.87 -36.13 8.00
C CYS A 246 25.79 -36.34 6.78
N GLU A 247 27.03 -35.85 6.81
CA GLU A 247 28.03 -36.01 5.75
C GLU A 247 28.25 -37.49 5.36
N PHE A 248 28.11 -38.39 6.32
CA PHE A 248 28.34 -39.83 6.14
C PHE A 248 27.10 -40.61 5.71
N ILE A 249 26.05 -39.95 5.20
CA ILE A 249 24.84 -40.63 4.71
C ILE A 249 24.83 -40.65 3.17
N PRO A 250 25.52 -41.61 2.54
CA PRO A 250 25.82 -41.58 1.10
C PRO A 250 24.61 -41.78 0.19
N LYS A 251 23.48 -42.25 0.74
CA LYS A 251 22.24 -42.50 -0.01
C LYS A 251 21.17 -41.42 0.21
N GLY A 252 21.53 -40.33 0.89
CA GLY A 252 20.59 -39.31 1.33
C GLY A 252 19.76 -39.75 2.54
N SER A 253 19.10 -38.79 3.16
CA SER A 253 18.22 -38.94 4.31
C SER A 253 16.96 -38.11 4.14
N TYR A 254 16.00 -38.31 5.03
CA TYR A 254 14.80 -37.48 5.09
C TYR A 254 14.48 -37.05 6.53
N LEU A 255 13.80 -35.91 6.67
CA LEU A 255 13.14 -35.49 7.89
C LEU A 255 11.63 -35.59 7.68
N GLY A 256 10.96 -36.38 8.51
CA GLY A 256 9.51 -36.41 8.57
C GLY A 256 8.95 -35.17 9.25
N ALA A 257 7.75 -34.72 8.85
CA ALA A 257 7.08 -33.60 9.50
C ALA A 257 6.82 -33.86 11.01
N ASP A 258 6.70 -35.13 11.41
CA ASP A 258 6.58 -35.62 12.78
C ASP A 258 7.89 -35.54 13.59
N MET A 259 9.03 -35.35 12.92
CA MET A 259 10.35 -35.23 13.55
C MET A 259 10.74 -33.77 13.85
N LEU A 260 9.93 -32.80 13.41
CA LEU A 260 10.19 -31.35 13.54
C LEU A 260 9.39 -30.68 14.67
N SER A 261 8.48 -31.41 15.33
CA SER A 261 7.66 -30.95 16.46
C SER A 261 8.43 -30.97 17.78
#